data_AF-A0A8X8YZM2-F1
#
_entry.id   AF-A0A8X8YZM2-F1
#
_cell.length_a   1.000
_cell.length_b   1.000
_cell.length_c   1.000
_cell.angle_alpha   90.00
_cell.angle_beta   90.00
_cell.angle_gamma   90.00
#
_symmetry.space_group_name_H-M   'P 1'
#
loop_
_entity.id
_entity.type
_entity.pdbx_description
1 polymer ?
#
loop_
_entity_poly.entity_id
_entity_poly.type
_entity_poly.pdbx_seq_one_letter_code
_entity_poly.pdbx_strand_id
1 'polypeptide(L)'
;MTGFHNHKTSQEISSFDEDASFSICYGLWAECANNPVRLFAILSMQRSGSGWFETLLNNHTNVSSNGEIFSVKERRSNASSIIWTLDRVYNLDLLTSASKNECSAAVGFKWMLNQGLMQYHKEIADYFNDRGVSVLFLFRRNLLRRMVSVLANSYDRYAKLLNGTHKSHVHSHEEAEALSKYKPEINATSLVKDLKTMENMVLEAIEYFSSTRHMILYYEDLIMNRTKLMDVQRFLGLPEMDLSSRQVKIHRGSLSKHIKNWDDIDKTLRGTVYESFLSTDYSN
;
A
#
# COMPACT_ATOMS: atom_id res chain seq x y z
N MET A 1 79.55 23.86 8.63
CA MET A 1 79.59 22.53 9.28
C MET A 1 78.20 22.29 9.86
N THR A 2 77.31 21.67 9.08
CA THR A 2 76.86 20.26 9.22
C THR A 2 75.95 20.10 10.46
N GLY A 3 74.62 20.00 10.34
CA GLY A 3 73.86 18.81 9.89
C GLY A 3 73.62 17.88 11.10
N PHE A 4 72.50 17.22 11.40
CA PHE A 4 71.39 16.67 10.61
C PHE A 4 70.19 16.34 11.55
N HIS A 5 68.99 16.44 10.98
CA HIS A 5 67.78 15.61 11.16
C HIS A 5 67.13 15.42 12.55
N ASN A 6 65.93 15.98 12.69
CA ASN A 6 64.83 15.29 13.37
C ASN A 6 63.61 15.26 12.45
N HIS A 7 63.30 14.05 11.96
CA HIS A 7 62.08 13.73 11.24
C HIS A 7 60.86 13.90 12.16
N LYS A 8 59.93 14.77 11.78
CA LYS A 8 58.50 14.57 12.06
C LYS A 8 57.74 14.75 10.76
N THR A 9 57.31 13.62 10.25
CA THR A 9 56.52 13.42 9.04
C THR A 9 55.21 14.19 9.15
N SER A 10 54.88 14.93 8.09
CA SER A 10 53.52 15.38 7.82
C SER A 10 52.69 14.15 7.45
N GLN A 11 51.80 13.72 8.33
CA GLN A 11 50.76 12.75 8.00
C GLN A 11 49.46 13.13 8.73
N GLU A 12 48.42 13.24 7.91
CA GLU A 12 47.03 12.92 8.22
C GLU A 12 46.24 13.89 9.10
N ILE A 13 45.73 14.93 8.44
CA ILE A 13 44.39 15.44 8.73
C ILE A 13 43.62 15.46 7.40
N SER A 14 43.06 14.33 7.00
CA SER A 14 41.93 14.26 6.05
C SER A 14 41.33 12.86 6.03
N SER A 15 40.25 12.66 6.78
CA SER A 15 39.08 11.85 6.36
C SER A 15 38.14 11.73 7.56
N PHE A 16 37.02 12.43 7.49
CA PHE A 16 35.82 12.03 8.21
C PHE A 16 35.40 10.67 7.61
N ASP A 17 35.45 9.60 8.40
CA ASP A 17 34.96 8.28 8.00
C ASP A 17 33.42 8.30 7.92
N GLU A 18 32.91 8.44 6.69
CA GLU A 18 31.49 8.28 6.30
C GLU A 18 31.11 6.81 5.99
N ASP A 19 32.03 5.85 6.17
CA ASP A 19 31.92 4.51 5.57
C ASP A 19 31.60 3.37 6.56
N ALA A 20 30.67 3.58 7.50
CA ALA A 20 30.18 2.50 8.37
C ALA A 20 28.81 1.93 7.98
N SER A 21 28.09 2.53 7.02
CA SER A 21 26.77 2.02 6.56
C SER A 21 26.83 1.22 5.25
N PHE A 22 27.98 1.19 4.58
CA PHE A 22 28.14 0.59 3.25
C PHE A 22 28.38 -0.93 3.24
N SER A 23 28.49 -1.61 4.40
CA SER A 23 29.09 -2.95 4.47
C SER A 23 28.15 -4.18 4.47
N ILE A 24 26.84 -4.06 4.17
CA ILE A 24 25.94 -5.24 4.21
C ILE A 24 25.72 -5.90 2.83
N CYS A 25 26.36 -5.44 1.75
CA CYS A 25 26.26 -6.12 0.44
C CYS A 25 27.59 -6.32 -0.34
N TYR A 26 28.77 -6.11 0.23
CA TYR A 26 30.02 -6.19 -0.55
C TYR A 26 30.49 -7.59 -0.96
N GLY A 27 29.82 -8.67 -0.53
CA GLY A 27 30.13 -10.03 -1.00
C GLY A 27 29.45 -10.44 -2.31
N LEU A 28 28.45 -9.68 -2.80
CA LEU A 28 27.52 -10.11 -3.86
C LEU A 28 27.35 -9.10 -5.01
N TRP A 29 28.09 -7.98 -5.03
CA TRP A 29 27.91 -6.94 -6.06
C TRP A 29 28.09 -7.45 -7.50
N ALA A 30 28.95 -8.42 -7.75
CA ALA A 30 29.10 -9.02 -9.08
C ALA A 30 27.91 -9.90 -9.50
N GLU A 31 27.22 -10.54 -8.55
CA GLU A 31 26.04 -11.38 -8.82
C GLU A 31 24.75 -10.54 -8.92
N CYS A 32 24.68 -9.39 -8.23
CA CYS A 32 23.51 -8.50 -8.24
C CYS A 32 23.56 -7.39 -9.31
N ALA A 33 24.73 -7.05 -9.88
CA ALA A 33 24.84 -6.02 -10.91
C ALA A 33 23.96 -6.27 -12.15
N ASN A 34 23.67 -7.54 -12.45
CA ASN A 34 22.80 -7.95 -13.57
C ASN A 34 21.31 -8.07 -13.19
N ASN A 35 20.94 -7.83 -11.93
CA ASN A 35 19.56 -7.91 -11.44
C ASN A 35 19.20 -6.64 -10.65
N PRO A 36 18.88 -5.53 -11.34
CA PRO A 36 18.51 -4.29 -10.65
C PRO A 36 17.24 -4.50 -9.81
N VAL A 37 17.26 -3.95 -8.59
CA VAL A 37 16.12 -3.98 -7.67
C VAL A 37 14.91 -3.31 -8.33
N ARG A 38 13.77 -4.00 -8.33
CA ARG A 38 12.52 -3.51 -8.91
C ARG A 38 11.80 -2.62 -7.91
N LEU A 39 11.51 -1.39 -8.30
CA LEU A 39 10.79 -0.44 -7.45
C LEU A 39 9.30 -0.53 -7.71
N PHE A 40 8.48 -0.51 -6.68
CA PHE A 40 7.02 -0.46 -6.85
C PHE A 40 6.31 0.42 -5.82
N ALA A 41 5.07 0.80 -6.16
CA ALA A 41 4.15 1.48 -5.25
C ALA A 41 2.74 0.90 -5.40
N ILE A 42 2.11 0.52 -4.28
CA ILE A 42 0.72 0.07 -4.25
C ILE A 42 -0.18 1.27 -4.02
N LEU A 43 -0.82 1.76 -5.08
CA LEU A 43 -1.74 2.91 -5.03
C LEU A 43 -3.16 2.42 -4.78
N SER A 44 -3.79 2.90 -3.72
CA SER A 44 -5.07 2.36 -3.26
C SER A 44 -5.91 3.38 -2.51
N MET A 45 -7.15 3.04 -2.20
CA MET A 45 -7.96 3.78 -1.23
C MET A 45 -8.07 2.97 0.07
N GLN A 46 -8.40 3.64 1.18
CA GLN A 46 -8.67 2.93 2.43
C GLN A 46 -9.76 1.87 2.23
N ARG A 47 -9.55 0.72 2.90
CA ARG A 47 -10.46 -0.44 2.93
C ARG A 47 -10.66 -1.16 1.59
N SER A 48 -9.68 -1.03 0.68
CA SER A 48 -9.67 -1.73 -0.62
C SER A 48 -8.88 -3.05 -0.62
N GLY A 49 -8.48 -3.54 0.56
CA GLY A 49 -7.73 -4.80 0.68
C GLY A 49 -6.21 -4.68 0.55
N SER A 50 -5.68 -3.46 0.40
CA SER A 50 -4.24 -3.22 0.23
C SER A 50 -3.37 -3.64 1.42
N GLY A 51 -3.88 -3.61 2.66
CA GLY A 51 -3.18 -4.19 3.80
C GLY A 51 -3.03 -5.72 3.71
N TRP A 52 -4.06 -6.43 3.25
CA TRP A 52 -4.01 -7.88 3.05
C TRP A 52 -3.11 -8.24 1.87
N PHE A 53 -3.25 -7.54 0.75
CA PHE A 53 -2.43 -7.73 -0.44
C PHE A 53 -0.94 -7.48 -0.16
N GLU A 54 -0.61 -6.44 0.59
CA GLU A 54 0.77 -6.19 1.03
C GLU A 54 1.33 -7.33 1.87
N THR A 55 0.55 -7.93 2.77
CA THR A 55 1.02 -9.10 3.53
C THR A 55 1.26 -10.34 2.65
N LEU A 56 0.51 -10.50 1.56
CA LEU A 56 0.78 -11.55 0.57
C LEU A 56 2.11 -11.29 -0.14
N LEU A 57 2.36 -10.05 -0.59
CA LEU A 57 3.62 -9.71 -1.24
C LEU A 57 4.81 -9.89 -0.30
N ASN A 58 4.69 -9.45 0.96
CA ASN A 58 5.77 -9.61 1.95
C ASN A 58 6.05 -11.07 2.35
N ASN A 59 5.13 -12.00 2.05
CA ASN A 59 5.38 -13.43 2.21
C ASN A 59 6.39 -13.96 1.18
N HIS A 60 6.52 -13.32 0.00
CA HIS A 60 7.56 -13.65 -0.97
C HIS A 60 8.93 -13.28 -0.40
N THR A 61 9.89 -14.21 -0.41
CA THR A 61 11.25 -14.00 0.16
C THR A 61 11.91 -12.72 -0.36
N ASN A 62 11.87 -12.51 -1.67
CA ASN A 62 12.58 -11.43 -2.36
C ASN A 62 11.83 -10.08 -2.43
N VAL A 63 10.75 -9.90 -1.68
CA VAL A 63 9.95 -8.65 -1.67
C VAL A 63 10.01 -7.97 -0.31
N SER A 64 10.20 -6.64 -0.31
CA SER A 64 10.03 -5.78 0.85
C SER A 64 9.09 -4.61 0.54
N SER A 65 7.86 -4.68 1.07
CA SER A 65 6.89 -3.58 1.08
C SER A 65 6.85 -2.92 2.45
N ASN A 66 7.14 -1.62 2.50
CA ASN A 66 7.44 -0.83 3.69
C ASN A 66 6.19 -0.20 4.35
N GLY A 67 5.00 -0.74 4.13
CA GLY A 67 3.77 -0.23 4.74
C GLY A 67 3.34 1.12 4.15
N GLU A 68 2.57 1.87 4.95
CA GLU A 68 1.95 3.13 4.56
C GLU A 68 2.82 4.33 4.97
N ILE A 69 3.98 4.48 4.32
CA ILE A 69 5.01 5.46 4.69
C ILE A 69 4.52 6.92 4.65
N PHE A 70 3.54 7.24 3.79
CA PHE A 70 2.96 8.58 3.63
C PHE A 70 1.72 8.83 4.52
N SER A 71 1.43 7.95 5.46
CA SER A 71 0.47 8.24 6.54
C SER A 71 0.95 9.36 7.47
N VAL A 72 2.28 9.53 7.57
CA VAL A 72 2.97 10.61 8.29
C VAL A 72 2.83 11.92 7.51
N LYS A 73 2.32 12.98 8.14
CA LYS A 73 1.96 14.24 7.46
C LYS A 73 3.18 14.98 6.94
N GLU A 74 4.27 14.98 7.69
CA GLU A 74 5.51 15.71 7.41
C GLU A 74 6.12 15.26 6.07
N ARG A 75 6.09 13.95 5.80
CA ARG A 75 6.58 13.32 4.57
C ARG A 75 5.82 13.72 3.30
N ARG A 76 4.63 14.30 3.45
CA ARG A 76 3.76 14.74 2.34
C ARG A 76 3.32 16.19 2.45
N SER A 77 4.11 17.01 3.14
CA SER A 77 3.81 18.44 3.32
C SER A 77 3.91 19.22 2.01
N ASN A 78 4.82 18.83 1.12
CA ASN A 78 5.00 19.37 -0.24
C ASN A 78 5.67 18.35 -1.16
N ALA A 79 5.77 18.66 -2.46
CA ALA A 79 6.40 17.80 -3.46
C ALA A 79 7.86 17.45 -3.11
N SER A 80 8.67 18.40 -2.65
CA SER A 80 10.08 18.15 -2.29
C SER A 80 10.20 17.14 -1.13
N SER A 81 9.36 17.25 -0.10
CA SER A 81 9.32 16.28 1.01
C SER A 81 8.90 14.88 0.55
N ILE A 82 8.00 14.81 -0.44
CA ILE A 82 7.61 13.55 -1.06
C ILE A 82 8.78 12.92 -1.79
N ILE A 83 9.42 13.64 -2.71
CA ILE A 83 10.56 13.14 -3.48
C ILE A 83 11.70 12.71 -2.56
N TRP A 84 12.02 13.51 -1.55
CA TRP A 84 13.03 13.14 -0.54
C TRP A 84 12.69 11.85 0.20
N THR A 85 11.41 11.64 0.53
CA THR A 85 10.96 10.40 1.16
C THR A 85 11.04 9.21 0.20
N LEU A 86 10.69 9.39 -1.08
CA LEU A 86 10.80 8.36 -2.10
C LEU A 86 12.25 7.93 -2.29
N ASP A 87 13.18 8.88 -2.37
CA ASP A 87 14.61 8.58 -2.47
C ASP A 87 15.09 7.76 -1.29
N ARG A 88 14.73 8.13 -0.06
CA ARG A 88 15.12 7.35 1.12
C ARG A 88 14.59 5.92 1.11
N VAL A 89 13.37 5.69 0.63
CA VAL A 89 12.79 4.34 0.60
C VAL A 89 13.45 3.50 -0.48
N TYR A 90 13.66 4.07 -1.67
CA TYR A 90 14.19 3.35 -2.81
C TYR A 90 15.72 3.22 -2.82
N ASN A 91 16.43 4.05 -2.07
CA ASN A 91 17.85 3.91 -1.78
C ASN A 91 18.12 3.01 -0.56
N LEU A 92 17.07 2.44 0.05
CA LEU A 92 17.14 1.57 1.24
C LEU A 92 17.62 2.29 2.53
N ASP A 93 17.57 3.62 2.58
CA ASP A 93 17.91 4.44 3.75
C ASP A 93 16.78 4.51 4.81
N LEU A 94 15.64 3.86 4.53
CA LEU A 94 14.50 3.78 5.43
C LEU A 94 14.30 2.34 5.94
N LEU A 95 14.80 2.08 7.15
CA LEU A 95 14.48 0.86 7.87
C LEU A 95 13.05 0.94 8.44
N THR A 96 12.20 0.00 8.03
CA THR A 96 10.88 -0.23 8.63
C THR A 96 10.85 -1.61 9.29
N SER A 97 9.82 -1.89 10.09
CA SER A 97 9.62 -3.23 10.64
C SER A 97 9.39 -4.32 9.56
N ALA A 98 9.19 -3.93 8.30
CA ALA A 98 9.06 -4.82 7.15
C ALA A 98 10.35 -4.94 6.32
N SER A 99 11.41 -4.21 6.68
CA SER A 99 12.72 -4.35 6.06
C SER A 99 13.27 -5.75 6.38
N LYS A 100 13.69 -6.47 5.34
CA LYS A 100 14.30 -7.80 5.48
C LYS A 100 15.81 -7.66 5.56
N ASN A 101 16.45 -8.52 6.35
CA ASN A 101 17.91 -8.61 6.44
C ASN A 101 18.56 -9.36 5.26
N GLU A 102 17.77 -9.64 4.20
CA GLU A 102 18.16 -10.42 3.03
C GLU A 102 18.01 -9.56 1.77
N CYS A 103 18.72 -9.95 0.69
CA CYS A 103 18.65 -9.26 -0.59
C CYS A 103 17.21 -9.27 -1.13
N SER A 104 16.63 -8.08 -1.31
CA SER A 104 15.28 -7.93 -1.90
C SER A 104 15.41 -7.64 -3.40
N ALA A 105 14.71 -8.42 -4.22
CA ALA A 105 14.62 -8.19 -5.67
C ALA A 105 13.55 -7.14 -6.02
N ALA A 106 12.57 -6.91 -5.14
CA ALA A 106 11.59 -5.84 -5.28
C ALA A 106 11.36 -5.09 -3.98
N VAL A 107 11.34 -3.76 -4.06
CA VAL A 107 11.20 -2.85 -2.93
C VAL A 107 10.08 -1.86 -3.23
N GLY A 108 9.18 -1.69 -2.27
CA GLY A 108 8.07 -0.79 -2.44
C GLY A 108 7.40 -0.43 -1.14
N PHE A 109 6.21 0.12 -1.28
CA PHE A 109 5.36 0.53 -0.17
C PHE A 109 3.93 0.72 -0.67
N LYS A 110 3.02 1.00 0.26
CA LYS A 110 1.62 1.30 -0.03
C LYS A 110 1.33 2.78 0.18
N TRP A 111 0.51 3.34 -0.70
CA TRP A 111 0.13 4.75 -0.67
C TRP A 111 -1.36 4.92 -0.90
N MET A 112 -2.04 5.58 0.03
CA MET A 112 -3.44 5.90 -0.13
C MET A 112 -3.64 7.15 -0.98
N LEU A 113 -4.62 7.18 -1.89
CA LEU A 113 -4.86 8.29 -2.81
C LEU A 113 -5.00 9.66 -2.09
N ASN A 114 -5.60 9.68 -0.91
CA ASN A 114 -5.80 10.90 -0.11
C ASN A 114 -4.56 11.35 0.69
N GLN A 115 -3.38 10.76 0.46
CA GLN A 115 -2.14 11.07 1.18
C GLN A 115 -1.17 11.89 0.36
N GLY A 116 -1.64 12.97 -0.27
CA GLY A 116 -0.82 13.86 -1.09
C GLY A 116 -0.54 13.33 -2.51
N LEU A 117 -0.76 12.03 -2.76
CA LEU A 117 -0.58 11.41 -4.08
C LEU A 117 -1.35 12.15 -5.18
N MET A 118 -2.66 12.35 -4.99
CA MET A 118 -3.50 13.03 -6.00
C MET A 118 -3.15 14.51 -6.15
N GLN A 119 -2.64 15.14 -5.08
CA GLN A 119 -2.31 16.57 -5.06
C GLN A 119 -1.03 16.87 -5.84
N TYR A 120 0.00 16.03 -5.69
CA TYR A 120 1.33 16.21 -6.29
C TYR A 120 1.58 15.16 -7.39
N HIS A 121 0.51 14.79 -8.12
CA HIS A 121 0.53 13.66 -9.04
C HIS A 121 1.54 13.83 -10.18
N LYS A 122 1.79 15.06 -10.66
CA LYS A 122 2.72 15.32 -11.76
C LYS A 122 4.15 14.99 -11.36
N GLU A 123 4.60 15.57 -10.26
CA GLU A 123 5.96 15.37 -9.73
C GLU A 123 6.20 13.90 -9.38
N ILE A 124 5.17 13.21 -8.86
CA ILE A 124 5.27 11.79 -8.52
C ILE A 124 5.30 10.92 -9.77
N ALA A 125 4.48 11.21 -10.78
CA ALA A 125 4.47 10.47 -12.04
C ALA A 125 5.80 10.64 -12.80
N ASP A 126 6.36 11.84 -12.83
CA ASP A 126 7.68 12.12 -13.39
C ASP A 126 8.76 11.30 -12.67
N TYR A 127 8.78 11.34 -11.34
CA TYR A 127 9.71 10.53 -10.54
C TYR A 127 9.55 9.03 -10.78
N PHE A 128 8.31 8.52 -10.85
CA PHE A 128 8.05 7.11 -11.11
C PHE A 128 8.58 6.68 -12.49
N ASN A 129 8.43 7.51 -13.50
CA ASN A 129 8.96 7.24 -14.84
C ASN A 129 10.50 7.28 -14.85
N ASP A 130 11.10 8.30 -14.25
CA ASP A 130 12.56 8.48 -14.20
C ASP A 130 13.26 7.36 -13.44
N ARG A 131 12.65 6.88 -12.34
CA ARG A 131 13.21 5.81 -11.49
C ARG A 131 12.72 4.41 -11.85
N GLY A 132 11.85 4.27 -12.85
CA GLY A 132 11.30 2.98 -13.27
C GLY A 132 10.42 2.29 -12.22
N VAL A 133 9.68 3.09 -11.43
CA VAL A 133 8.75 2.57 -10.41
C VAL A 133 7.52 1.97 -11.07
N SER A 134 7.22 0.72 -10.72
CA SER A 134 6.02 0.02 -11.17
C SER A 134 4.83 0.31 -10.25
N VAL A 135 3.72 0.75 -10.82
CA VAL A 135 2.51 1.08 -10.08
C VAL A 135 1.56 -0.12 -10.03
N LEU A 136 1.16 -0.52 -8.83
CA LEU A 136 0.11 -1.50 -8.58
C LEU A 136 -1.12 -0.79 -8.06
N PHE A 137 -2.09 -0.52 -8.93
CA PHE A 137 -3.39 -0.03 -8.50
C PHE A 137 -4.17 -1.16 -7.85
N LEU A 138 -4.67 -0.96 -6.64
CA LEU A 138 -5.56 -1.91 -5.98
C LEU A 138 -6.82 -1.21 -5.48
N PHE A 139 -7.92 -1.49 -6.16
CA PHE A 139 -9.24 -0.96 -5.84
C PHE A 139 -10.21 -2.06 -5.42
N ARG A 140 -11.37 -1.64 -4.93
CA ARG A 140 -12.48 -2.53 -4.59
C ARG A 140 -13.69 -2.14 -5.40
N ARG A 141 -14.24 -3.07 -6.18
CA ARG A 141 -15.36 -2.76 -7.08
C ARG A 141 -16.61 -2.37 -6.30
N ASN A 142 -16.93 -3.08 -5.22
CA ASN A 142 -18.10 -2.75 -4.42
C ASN A 142 -17.80 -1.56 -3.47
N LEU A 143 -18.08 -0.34 -3.94
CA LEU A 143 -17.82 0.90 -3.20
C LEU A 143 -18.74 1.08 -2.00
N LEU A 144 -19.98 0.57 -2.04
CA LEU A 144 -20.87 0.56 -0.87
C LEU A 144 -20.29 -0.28 0.26
N ARG A 145 -19.79 -1.49 -0.05
CA ARG A 145 -19.12 -2.35 0.94
C ARG A 145 -17.85 -1.72 1.48
N ARG A 146 -17.09 -1.03 0.62
CA ARG A 146 -15.93 -0.25 1.06
C ARG A 146 -16.35 0.82 2.05
N MET A 147 -17.41 1.58 1.77
CA MET A 147 -17.97 2.61 2.66
C MET A 147 -18.37 2.03 4.02
N VAL A 148 -19.11 0.91 4.05
CA VAL A 148 -19.44 0.20 5.29
C VAL A 148 -18.18 -0.12 6.09
N SER A 149 -17.15 -0.65 5.43
CA SER A 149 -15.90 -0.97 6.10
C SER A 149 -15.14 0.26 6.60
N VAL A 150 -15.26 1.42 5.93
CA VAL A 150 -14.65 2.68 6.39
C VAL A 150 -15.36 3.16 7.64
N LEU A 151 -16.69 3.19 7.63
CA LEU A 151 -17.49 3.64 8.77
C LEU A 151 -17.30 2.74 10.00
N ALA A 152 -17.30 1.42 9.81
CA ALA A 152 -17.05 0.47 10.89
C ALA A 152 -15.63 0.61 11.49
N ASN A 153 -14.61 0.80 10.64
CA ASN A 153 -13.24 1.04 11.12
C ASN A 153 -13.12 2.38 11.87
N SER A 154 -13.83 3.41 11.40
CA SER A 154 -13.87 4.72 12.08
C SER A 154 -14.53 4.61 13.45
N TYR A 155 -15.62 3.84 13.57
CA TYR A 155 -16.28 3.59 14.84
C TYR A 155 -15.35 2.86 15.82
N ASP A 156 -14.69 1.78 15.39
CA ASP A 156 -13.78 1.01 16.24
C ASP A 156 -12.58 1.84 16.76
N ARG A 157 -12.16 2.89 16.04
CA ARG A 157 -11.12 3.80 16.53
C ARG A 157 -11.48 4.47 17.87
N TYR A 158 -12.76 4.71 18.10
CA TYR A 158 -13.27 5.29 19.34
C TYR A 158 -13.78 4.21 20.30
N ALA A 159 -14.58 3.26 19.80
CA ALA A 159 -15.22 2.23 20.60
C ALA A 159 -14.25 1.16 21.10
N LYS A 160 -13.14 0.91 20.38
CA LYS A 160 -12.07 -0.01 20.74
C LYS A 160 -12.60 -1.39 21.14
N LEU A 161 -13.35 -2.00 20.22
CA LEU A 161 -14.21 -3.15 20.49
C LEU A 161 -13.43 -4.41 20.89
N LEU A 162 -12.12 -4.46 20.64
CA LEU A 162 -11.25 -5.57 21.00
C LEU A 162 -10.34 -5.17 22.17
N ASN A 163 -10.81 -5.44 23.39
CA ASN A 163 -10.06 -5.23 24.63
C ASN A 163 -9.47 -3.81 24.78
N GLY A 164 -10.22 -2.77 24.41
CA GLY A 164 -9.75 -1.39 24.53
C GLY A 164 -8.68 -1.01 23.49
N THR A 165 -8.49 -1.83 22.46
CA THR A 165 -7.57 -1.58 21.35
C THR A 165 -8.31 -1.44 20.02
N HIS A 166 -7.95 -0.44 19.23
CA HIS A 166 -8.40 -0.31 17.84
C HIS A 166 -7.66 -1.30 16.95
N LYS A 167 -8.38 -2.07 16.11
CA LYS A 167 -7.79 -3.02 15.17
C LYS A 167 -8.35 -2.81 13.77
N SER A 168 -7.49 -2.31 12.87
CA SER A 168 -7.84 -2.13 11.46
C SER A 168 -7.83 -3.44 10.67
N HIS A 169 -7.06 -4.43 11.13
CA HIS A 169 -6.93 -5.77 10.56
C HIS A 169 -6.95 -6.80 11.70
N VAL A 170 -7.50 -7.97 11.42
CA VAL A 170 -7.68 -9.07 12.39
C VAL A 170 -7.11 -10.37 11.83
N HIS A 171 -6.75 -11.28 12.73
CA HIS A 171 -6.12 -12.56 12.39
C HIS A 171 -6.96 -13.77 12.80
N SER A 172 -8.06 -13.56 13.53
CA SER A 172 -9.00 -14.63 13.89
C SER A 172 -10.42 -14.35 13.40
N HIS A 173 -11.22 -15.42 13.33
CA HIS A 173 -12.63 -15.31 12.93
C HIS A 173 -13.46 -14.67 14.05
N GLU A 174 -13.10 -14.91 15.31
CA GLU A 174 -13.78 -14.38 16.48
C GLU A 174 -13.62 -12.85 16.56
N GLU A 175 -12.41 -12.33 16.31
CA GLU A 175 -12.16 -10.88 16.23
C GLU A 175 -12.92 -10.25 15.05
N ALA A 176 -12.92 -10.91 13.89
CA ALA A 176 -13.66 -10.48 12.71
C ALA A 176 -15.17 -10.39 12.99
N GLU A 177 -15.73 -11.40 13.64
CA GLU A 177 -17.14 -11.44 14.02
C GLU A 177 -17.47 -10.31 15.00
N ALA A 178 -16.66 -10.11 16.03
CA ALA A 178 -16.84 -9.03 16.99
C ALA A 178 -16.89 -7.64 16.33
N LEU A 179 -15.95 -7.35 15.43
CA LEU A 179 -15.92 -6.07 14.71
C LEU A 179 -17.09 -5.91 13.72
N SER A 180 -17.54 -7.00 13.10
CA SER A 180 -18.65 -6.98 12.12
C SER A 180 -20.02 -6.73 12.73
N LYS A 181 -20.16 -6.78 14.07
CA LYS A 181 -21.44 -6.53 14.77
C LYS A 181 -21.92 -5.09 14.64
N TYR A 182 -20.99 -4.14 14.50
CA TYR A 182 -21.36 -2.75 14.31
C TYR A 182 -21.93 -2.53 12.90
N LYS A 183 -23.15 -1.97 12.84
CA LYS A 183 -23.83 -1.63 11.59
C LYS A 183 -23.91 -0.12 11.47
N PRO A 184 -23.15 0.51 10.55
CA PRO A 184 -23.30 1.93 10.31
C PRO A 184 -24.69 2.27 9.75
N GLU A 185 -25.15 3.45 10.11
CA GLU A 185 -26.25 4.14 9.43
C GLU A 185 -25.65 5.00 8.32
N ILE A 186 -26.16 4.85 7.09
CA ILE A 186 -25.64 5.53 5.91
C ILE A 186 -26.64 6.60 5.47
N ASN A 187 -26.14 7.79 5.16
CA ASN A 187 -26.99 8.88 4.66
C ASN A 187 -27.46 8.57 3.22
N ALA A 188 -28.72 8.12 3.09
CA ALA A 188 -29.32 7.79 1.80
C ALA A 188 -29.35 9.00 0.84
N THR A 189 -29.56 10.21 1.36
CA THR A 189 -29.67 11.43 0.55
C THR A 189 -28.37 11.77 -0.19
N SER A 190 -27.20 11.53 0.42
CA SER A 190 -25.90 11.79 -0.22
C SER A 190 -25.29 10.58 -0.92
N LEU A 191 -25.84 9.38 -0.71
CA LEU A 191 -25.21 8.11 -1.07
C LEU A 191 -24.74 8.04 -2.54
N VAL A 192 -25.63 8.35 -3.49
CA VAL A 192 -25.30 8.27 -4.93
C VAL A 192 -24.17 9.24 -5.29
N LYS A 193 -24.17 10.44 -4.70
CA LYS A 193 -23.12 11.44 -4.89
C LYS A 193 -21.79 10.97 -4.28
N ASP A 194 -21.84 10.37 -3.09
CA ASP A 194 -20.67 9.87 -2.40
C ASP A 194 -20.03 8.71 -3.18
N LEU A 195 -20.83 7.76 -3.68
CA LEU A 195 -20.37 6.67 -4.53
C LEU A 195 -19.73 7.19 -5.83
N LYS A 196 -20.37 8.17 -6.48
CA LYS A 196 -19.81 8.81 -7.68
C LYS A 196 -18.48 9.51 -7.42
N THR A 197 -18.36 10.20 -6.29
CA THR A 197 -17.11 10.86 -5.89
C THR A 197 -16.00 9.84 -5.67
N MET A 198 -16.33 8.68 -5.08
CA MET A 198 -15.37 7.59 -4.90
C MET A 198 -14.93 6.97 -6.23
N GLU A 199 -15.86 6.77 -7.16
CA GLU A 199 -15.58 6.28 -8.51
C GLU A 199 -14.69 7.24 -9.30
N ASN A 200 -15.03 8.53 -9.31
CA ASN A 200 -14.24 9.56 -9.98
C ASN A 200 -12.79 9.60 -9.47
N MET A 201 -12.58 9.46 -8.16
CA MET A 201 -11.23 9.44 -7.59
C MET A 201 -10.39 8.25 -8.07
N VAL A 202 -11.03 7.11 -8.39
CA VAL A 202 -10.35 5.96 -9.00
C VAL A 202 -9.97 6.28 -10.45
N LEU A 203 -10.91 6.86 -11.21
CA LEU A 203 -10.68 7.23 -12.61
C LEU A 203 -9.57 8.28 -12.75
N GLU A 204 -9.61 9.34 -11.94
CA GLU A 204 -8.58 10.38 -11.90
C GLU A 204 -7.21 9.80 -11.54
N ALA A 205 -7.14 8.87 -10.58
CA ALA A 205 -5.87 8.25 -10.21
C ALA A 205 -5.27 7.44 -11.38
N ILE A 206 -6.10 6.68 -12.10
CA ILE A 206 -5.67 5.92 -13.28
C ILE A 206 -5.20 6.89 -14.38
N GLU A 207 -5.94 7.98 -14.60
CA GLU A 207 -5.60 9.00 -15.59
C GLU A 207 -4.26 9.68 -15.27
N TYR A 208 -4.07 10.15 -14.03
CA TYR A 208 -2.87 10.86 -13.59
C TYR A 208 -1.59 10.04 -13.70
N PHE A 209 -1.67 8.72 -13.52
CA PHE A 209 -0.51 7.83 -13.63
C PHE A 209 -0.55 6.96 -14.90
N SER A 210 -1.34 7.33 -15.90
CA SER A 210 -1.49 6.57 -17.16
C SER A 210 -0.19 6.42 -17.94
N SER A 211 0.75 7.36 -17.79
CA SER A 211 2.10 7.31 -18.38
C SER A 211 3.05 6.35 -17.66
N THR A 212 2.75 5.98 -16.42
CA THR A 212 3.61 5.09 -15.62
C THR A 212 3.42 3.63 -16.01
N ARG A 213 4.43 2.79 -15.76
CA ARG A 213 4.29 1.34 -15.88
C ARG A 213 3.35 0.83 -14.77
N HIS A 214 2.10 0.52 -15.12
CA HIS A 214 1.09 0.17 -14.13
C HIS A 214 0.32 -1.12 -14.42
N MET A 215 -0.27 -1.69 -13.37
CA MET A 215 -1.23 -2.78 -13.42
C MET A 215 -2.43 -2.43 -12.53
N ILE A 216 -3.64 -2.65 -13.05
CA ILE A 216 -4.90 -2.39 -12.32
C ILE A 216 -5.44 -3.71 -11.77
N LEU A 217 -5.59 -3.76 -10.46
CA LEU A 217 -6.11 -4.90 -9.71
C LEU A 217 -7.37 -4.50 -8.96
N TYR A 218 -8.28 -5.46 -8.88
CA TYR A 218 -9.45 -5.35 -8.03
C TYR A 218 -9.42 -6.46 -6.99
N TYR A 219 -9.74 -6.09 -5.75
CA TYR A 219 -9.78 -6.99 -4.59
C TYR A 219 -10.59 -8.26 -4.86
N GLU A 220 -11.73 -8.12 -5.55
CA GLU A 220 -12.61 -9.24 -5.89
C GLU A 220 -11.90 -10.28 -6.77
N ASP A 221 -11.08 -9.84 -7.73
CA ASP A 221 -10.34 -10.75 -8.62
C ASP A 221 -9.23 -11.49 -7.88
N LEU A 222 -8.53 -10.80 -6.98
CA LEU A 222 -7.45 -11.39 -6.19
C LEU A 222 -7.95 -12.50 -5.25
N ILE A 223 -9.21 -12.42 -4.83
CA ILE A 223 -9.83 -13.44 -3.97
C ILE A 223 -10.39 -14.60 -4.79
N MET A 224 -11.01 -14.31 -5.93
CA MET A 224 -11.67 -15.34 -6.74
C MET A 224 -10.68 -16.09 -7.63
N ASN A 225 -9.60 -15.44 -8.07
CA ASN A 225 -8.65 -15.99 -9.01
C ASN A 225 -7.21 -15.90 -8.49
N ARG A 226 -6.71 -17.01 -7.97
CA ARG A 226 -5.32 -17.11 -7.46
C ARG A 226 -4.27 -16.84 -8.53
N THR A 227 -4.56 -17.06 -9.82
CA THR A 227 -3.57 -16.79 -10.89
C THR A 227 -3.25 -15.31 -11.00
N LYS A 228 -4.12 -14.40 -10.53
CA LYS A 228 -3.83 -12.97 -10.50
C LYS A 228 -2.65 -12.60 -9.61
N LEU A 229 -2.40 -13.36 -8.54
CA LEU A 229 -1.21 -13.17 -7.72
C LEU A 229 0.06 -13.59 -8.46
N MET A 230 -0.01 -14.57 -9.36
CA MET A 230 1.10 -14.94 -10.24
C MET A 230 1.37 -13.84 -11.26
N ASP A 231 0.32 -13.26 -11.84
CA ASP A 231 0.45 -12.13 -12.78
C ASP A 231 1.14 -10.92 -12.12
N VAL A 232 0.85 -10.65 -10.84
CA VAL A 232 1.54 -9.59 -10.07
C VAL A 232 3.03 -9.91 -9.88
N GLN A 233 3.37 -11.15 -9.52
CA GLN A 233 4.77 -11.56 -9.36
C GLN A 233 5.54 -11.40 -10.67
N ARG A 234 4.97 -11.88 -11.79
CA ARG A 234 5.56 -11.69 -13.13
C ARG A 234 5.68 -10.22 -13.51
N PHE A 235 4.66 -9.41 -13.21
CA PHE A 235 4.70 -7.98 -13.49
C PHE A 235 5.81 -7.28 -12.70
N LEU A 236 6.10 -7.70 -11.47
CA LEU A 236 7.23 -7.22 -10.70
C LEU A 236 8.57 -7.88 -11.07
N GLY A 237 8.60 -8.81 -12.03
CA GLY A 237 9.81 -9.52 -12.44
C GLY A 237 10.33 -10.50 -11.39
N LEU A 238 9.44 -11.05 -10.57
CA LEU A 238 9.75 -11.97 -9.47
C LEU A 238 9.52 -13.43 -9.89
N PRO A 239 10.26 -14.39 -9.31
CA PRO A 239 9.92 -15.79 -9.44
C PRO A 239 8.55 -16.07 -8.82
N GLU A 240 7.85 -17.07 -9.33
CA GLU A 240 6.54 -17.44 -8.80
C GLU A 240 6.69 -18.19 -7.47
N MET A 241 5.99 -17.71 -6.45
CA MET A 241 5.86 -18.36 -5.15
C MET A 241 4.40 -18.44 -4.73
N ASP A 242 4.08 -19.44 -3.90
CA ASP A 242 2.81 -19.51 -3.21
C ASP A 242 2.77 -18.45 -2.11
N LEU A 243 1.86 -17.47 -2.27
CA LEU A 243 1.70 -16.38 -1.32
C LEU A 243 0.57 -16.67 -0.34
N SER A 244 0.82 -16.41 0.94
CA SER A 244 -0.14 -16.62 2.03
C SER A 244 -0.24 -15.40 2.94
N SER A 245 -1.39 -15.21 3.56
CA SER A 245 -1.65 -14.14 4.53
C SER A 245 -2.46 -14.67 5.70
N ARG A 246 -2.15 -14.18 6.89
CA ARG A 246 -2.91 -14.46 8.12
C ARG A 246 -4.08 -13.49 8.33
N GLN A 247 -4.25 -12.47 7.49
CA GLN A 247 -5.35 -11.51 7.68
C GLN A 247 -6.68 -12.10 7.26
N VAL A 248 -7.72 -11.80 8.03
CA VAL A 248 -9.08 -12.30 7.81
C VAL A 248 -10.02 -11.16 7.40
N LYS A 249 -10.90 -11.42 6.41
CA LYS A 249 -11.96 -10.48 6.01
C LYS A 249 -13.00 -10.33 7.13
N ILE A 250 -13.17 -9.10 7.61
CA ILE A 250 -14.13 -8.73 8.68
C ILE A 250 -15.58 -8.88 8.21
N HIS A 251 -16.00 -8.12 7.20
CA HIS A 251 -17.38 -8.13 6.71
C HIS A 251 -17.58 -9.21 5.64
N ARG A 252 -18.29 -10.29 5.99
CA ARG A 252 -18.64 -11.42 5.10
C ARG A 252 -20.15 -11.49 4.82
N GLY A 253 -20.53 -12.10 3.70
CA GLY A 253 -21.94 -12.26 3.32
C GLY A 253 -22.62 -10.97 2.85
N SER A 254 -23.96 -10.98 2.85
CA SER A 254 -24.81 -9.88 2.37
C SER A 254 -24.59 -8.56 3.12
N LEU A 255 -24.60 -7.44 2.40
CA LEU A 255 -24.52 -6.09 3.00
C LEU A 255 -25.73 -5.74 3.85
N SER A 256 -26.90 -6.35 3.60
CA SER A 256 -28.09 -6.14 4.43
C SER A 256 -27.86 -6.50 5.90
N LYS A 257 -26.92 -7.41 6.18
CA LYS A 257 -26.55 -7.77 7.55
C LYS A 257 -25.64 -6.73 8.22
N HIS A 258 -25.01 -5.84 7.45
CA HIS A 258 -23.97 -4.92 7.90
C HIS A 258 -24.37 -3.44 7.81
N ILE A 259 -25.60 -3.11 7.44
CA ILE A 259 -26.10 -1.74 7.32
C ILE A 259 -27.35 -1.62 8.20
N LYS A 260 -27.42 -0.55 9.01
CA LYS A 260 -28.52 -0.36 9.97
C LYS A 260 -29.84 -0.02 9.26
N ASN A 261 -29.79 0.92 8.31
CA ASN A 261 -30.94 1.39 7.53
C ASN A 261 -30.97 0.78 6.12
N TRP A 262 -30.83 -0.54 6.02
CA TRP A 262 -30.68 -1.25 4.74
C TRP A 262 -31.79 -0.93 3.74
N ASP A 263 -33.06 -0.90 4.17
CA ASP A 263 -34.20 -0.70 3.26
C ASP A 263 -34.14 0.66 2.55
N ASP A 264 -33.65 1.71 3.22
CA ASP A 264 -33.45 3.02 2.62
C ASP A 264 -32.33 2.99 1.57
N ILE A 265 -31.23 2.28 1.87
CA ILE A 265 -30.09 2.13 0.97
C ILE A 265 -30.47 1.31 -0.27
N ASP A 266 -31.17 0.20 -0.07
CA ASP A 266 -31.71 -0.65 -1.12
C ASP A 266 -32.62 0.15 -2.05
N LYS A 267 -33.60 0.85 -1.50
CA LYS A 267 -34.50 1.73 -2.25
C LYS A 267 -33.77 2.85 -3.00
N THR A 268 -32.72 3.42 -2.40
CA THR A 268 -31.95 4.52 -3.00
C THR A 268 -31.10 4.07 -4.18
N LEU A 269 -30.55 2.86 -4.13
CA LEU A 269 -29.64 2.35 -5.16
C LEU A 269 -30.33 1.59 -6.28
N ARG A 270 -31.53 1.03 -6.05
CA ARG A 270 -32.32 0.38 -7.11
C ARG A 270 -32.63 1.34 -8.26
N GLY A 271 -32.43 0.86 -9.50
CA GLY A 271 -32.59 1.66 -10.71
C GLY A 271 -31.46 2.66 -10.98
N THR A 272 -30.42 2.70 -10.14
CA THR A 272 -29.21 3.50 -10.38
C THR A 272 -28.10 2.64 -10.97
N VAL A 273 -27.05 3.28 -11.51
CA VAL A 273 -25.83 2.58 -11.98
C VAL A 273 -25.11 1.81 -10.87
N TYR A 274 -25.40 2.10 -9.60
CA TYR A 274 -24.80 1.46 -8.43
C TYR A 274 -25.67 0.33 -7.85
N GLU A 275 -26.78 -0.05 -8.50
CA GLU A 275 -27.64 -1.15 -8.03
C GLU A 275 -26.85 -2.45 -7.84
N SER A 276 -25.85 -2.70 -8.69
CA SER A 276 -24.97 -3.86 -8.59
C SER A 276 -24.21 -3.94 -7.26
N PHE A 277 -24.05 -2.86 -6.51
CA PHE A 277 -23.41 -2.89 -5.20
C PHE A 277 -24.28 -3.51 -4.10
N LEU A 278 -25.57 -3.69 -4.33
CA LEU A 278 -26.49 -4.36 -3.41
C LEU A 278 -26.27 -5.89 -3.37
N SER A 279 -25.69 -6.46 -4.43
CA SER A 279 -25.43 -7.91 -4.52
C SER A 279 -24.17 -8.31 -3.73
N THR A 280 -24.00 -9.61 -3.53
CA THR A 280 -22.79 -10.15 -2.90
C THR A 280 -21.59 -10.06 -3.83
N ASP A 281 -20.41 -9.72 -3.28
CA ASP A 281 -19.12 -9.61 -3.99
C ASP A 281 -18.82 -10.84 -4.87
N TYR A 282 -19.38 -12.00 -4.52
CA TYR A 282 -19.20 -13.29 -5.18
C TYR A 282 -20.58 -13.91 -5.37
N SER A 283 -21.25 -13.50 -6.44
CA SER A 283 -22.39 -14.25 -6.96
C SER A 283 -21.79 -15.21 -7.99
N ASN A 284 -21.83 -16.51 -7.70
CA ASN A 284 -21.69 -17.49 -8.79
C ASN A 284 -22.92 -17.40 -9.69
#